data_AF-A0A2V8JZT1-F1
#
_entry.id   AF-A0A2V8JZT1-F1
#
_cell.length_a   1.000
_cell.length_b   1.000
_cell.length_c   1.000
_cell.angle_alpha   90.00
_cell.angle_beta   90.00
_cell.angle_gamma   90.00
#
_symmetry.space_group_name_H-M   'P 1'
#
loop_
_entity.id
_entity.type
_entity.pdbx_description
1 polymer ?
#
loop_
_entity_poly.entity_id
_entity_poly.type
_entity_poly.pdbx_seq_one_letter_code
_entity_poly.pdbx_strand_id
1 'polypeptide(L)' 'MASSNRYGLIAGNGKFPFLVLEAARSLGIEMVVAAI' A
#
# COMPACT_ATOMS: atom_id res chain seq x y z
N MET A 1 -15.45 17.63 4.05
CA MET A 1 -15.21 16.17 4.10
C MET A 1 -13.70 15.99 4.00
N ALA A 2 -13.03 15.59 5.07
CA ALA A 2 -11.58 15.34 5.01
C ALA A 2 -11.35 14.18 4.03
N SER A 3 -10.49 14.39 3.04
CA SER A 3 -10.06 13.30 2.16
C SER A 3 -9.44 12.22 3.02
N SER A 4 -10.08 11.05 3.09
CA SER A 4 -9.42 9.85 3.61
C SER A 4 -8.12 9.68 2.82
N ASN A 5 -6.97 9.84 3.47
CA ASN A 5 -5.66 9.72 2.83
C ASN A 5 -5.48 8.26 2.36
N ARG A 6 -5.89 8.00 1.12
CA ARG A 6 -5.81 6.69 0.48
C ARG A 6 -4.52 6.63 -0.33
N TYR A 7 -3.69 5.62 -0.09
CA TYR A 7 -2.38 5.50 -0.72
C TYR A 7 -2.41 4.49 -1.87
N GLY A 8 -1.62 4.75 -2.92
CA GLY A 8 -1.43 3.83 -4.04
C GLY A 8 -0.03 3.24 -4.03
N LEU A 9 0.07 1.91 -4.17
CA LEU A 9 1.33 1.19 -4.38
C LEU A 9 1.37 0.62 -5.80
N ILE A 10 2.27 1.12 -6.64
CA ILE A 10 2.61 0.48 -7.92
C ILE A 10 3.79 -0.44 -7.66
N ALA A 11 3.58 -1.74 -7.80
CA ALA A 11 4.52 -2.77 -7.38
C ALA A 11 4.92 -3.67 -8.56
N GLY A 12 6.22 -3.83 -8.76
CA GLY A 12 6.77 -4.91 -9.58
C GLY A 12 6.99 -6.20 -8.78
N ASN A 13 7.73 -7.15 -9.35
CA ASN A 13 8.03 -8.43 -8.70
C ASN A 13 9.02 -8.32 -7.51
N GLY A 14 8.93 -9.30 -6.60
CA GLY A 14 9.86 -9.46 -5.47
C GLY A 14 9.17 -9.38 -4.10
N LYS A 15 9.97 -9.39 -3.03
CA LYS A 15 9.46 -9.38 -1.65
C LYS A 15 9.07 -7.98 -1.16
N PHE A 16 9.65 -6.94 -1.75
CA PHE A 16 9.48 -5.56 -1.29
C PHE A 16 8.03 -5.07 -1.23
N PRO A 17 7.17 -5.31 -2.25
CA PRO A 17 5.76 -4.89 -2.19
C PRO A 17 5.02 -5.47 -0.98
N PHE A 18 5.32 -6.71 -0.60
CA PHE A 18 4.71 -7.36 0.56
C PHE A 18 5.15 -6.71 1.87
N LEU A 19 6.42 -6.31 1.98
CA LEU A 19 6.94 -5.61 3.17
C LEU A 19 6.26 -4.24 3.35
N VAL A 20 6.03 -3.53 2.24
CA VAL A 20 5.31 -2.24 2.26
C VAL A 20 3.86 -2.44 2.70
N LEU A 21 3.17 -3.46 2.18
CA LEU A 21 1.78 -3.76 2.56
C LEU A 21 1.65 -4.23 4.00
N GLU A 22 2.62 -4.99 4.51
CA GLU A 22 2.68 -5.41 5.90
C GLU A 22 2.82 -4.20 6.85
N ALA A 23 3.71 -3.26 6.53
CA ALA A 23 3.88 -2.03 7.29
C ALA A 23 2.65 -1.12 7.21
N ALA A 24 2.04 -0.96 6.03
CA ALA A 24 0.82 -0.18 5.87
C ALA A 24 -0.33 -0.77 6.69
N ARG A 25 -0.49 -2.09 6.66
CA ARG A 25 -1.50 -2.80 7.46
C ARG A 25 -1.27 -2.60 8.96
N SER A 26 -0.04 -2.67 9.45
CA SER A 26 0.26 -2.48 10.88
C SER A 26 -0.02 -1.05 11.35
N LEU A 27 0.00 -0.08 10.44
CA LEU A 27 -0.31 1.33 10.67
C LEU A 27 -1.78 1.68 10.39
N GLY A 28 -2.62 0.72 9.98
CA GLY A 28 -4.02 0.98 9.61
C GLY A 28 -4.18 1.84 8.35
N ILE A 29 -3.16 1.89 7.50
CA ILE A 29 -3.16 2.67 6.26
C ILE A 29 -3.89 1.89 5.17
N GLU A 30 -4.93 2.50 4.61
CA GLU A 30 -5.65 1.96 3.46
C GLU A 30 -4.82 2.12 2.18
N MET A 31 -4.62 1.01 1.46
CA MET A 31 -3.82 0.98 0.23
C MET A 31 -4.58 0.37 -0.95
N VAL A 32 -4.37 0.95 -2.13
CA VAL A 32 -4.71 0.34 -3.43
C VAL A 32 -3.42 -0.11 -4.09
N VAL A 33 -3.40 -1.32 -4.66
CA VAL A 33 -2.20 -1.89 -5.28
C VAL A 33 -2.43 -2.11 -6.77
N ALA A 34 -1.49 -1.68 -7.59
CA ALA A 34 -1.41 -2.01 -9.01
C ALA A 34 -0.10 -2.78 -9.26
N ALA A 35 -0.22 -3.99 -9.76
CA ALA A 35 0.94 -4.82 -10.13
C ALA A 35 1.33 -4.56 -11.59
N ILE A 36 2.64 -4.51 -11.87
CA ILE A 36 3.21 -4.35 -13.22
C ILE A 36 4.28 -5.40 -13.52
#